data_AF-A0A084AG97-F1
#
_entry.id   AF-A0A084AG97-F1
#
_cell.length_a   1.000
_cell.length_b   1.000
_cell.length_c   1.000
_cell.angle_alpha   90.00
_cell.angle_beta   90.00
_cell.angle_gamma   90.00
#
_symmetry.space_group_name_H-M   'P 1'
#
loop_
_entity.id
_entity.type
_entity.pdbx_description
1 polymer ?
#
loop_
_entity_poly.entity_id
_entity_poly.type
_entity_poly.pdbx_seq_one_letter_code
_entity_poly.pdbx_strand_id
1 'polypeptide(L)'
;MSSRQGMAVANVVAAVERNLQDQHDWTQTKIHDTATAGSRALIRGLPPRLLYMHPDDQIAALQQEHQGLGRGEQARRDPELEWVLPIHLSEKWSLANFAAVFDSIKEAGPRGKRIVLGILHNDSTVVYYLMHEGMVKPRQN
;
A
#
# COMPACT_ATOMS: atom_id res chain seq x y z
N MET A 1 0.20 -6.43 30.75
CA MET A 1 -0.29 -5.34 29.86
C MET A 1 0.20 -5.45 28.41
N SER A 2 1.38 -6.02 28.15
CA SER A 2 1.93 -6.20 26.79
C SER A 2 1.12 -7.16 25.87
N SER A 3 0.44 -8.17 26.43
CA SER A 3 -0.32 -9.17 25.64
C SER A 3 -1.59 -8.64 24.96
N ARG A 4 -2.30 -7.67 25.55
CA ARG A 4 -3.54 -7.12 24.99
C ARG A 4 -3.29 -6.19 23.80
N GLN A 5 -2.19 -5.42 23.82
CA GLN A 5 -1.83 -4.58 22.67
C GLN A 5 -1.42 -5.43 21.47
N GLY A 6 -0.62 -6.48 21.66
CA GLY A 6 -0.27 -7.41 20.58
C GLY A 6 -1.51 -8.05 19.93
N MET A 7 -2.50 -8.45 20.74
CA MET A 7 -3.77 -8.98 20.24
C MET A 7 -4.60 -7.95 19.47
N ALA A 8 -4.67 -6.70 19.95
CA ALA A 8 -5.37 -5.63 19.25
C ALA A 8 -4.75 -5.34 17.88
N VAL A 9 -3.42 -5.28 17.80
CA VAL A 9 -2.67 -5.10 16.55
C VAL A 9 -2.97 -6.25 15.57
N ALA A 10 -2.89 -7.50 16.05
CA ALA A 10 -3.19 -8.68 15.24
C ALA A 10 -4.62 -8.67 14.68
N ASN A 11 -5.61 -8.22 15.48
CA ASN A 11 -6.99 -8.10 15.02
C ASN A 11 -7.14 -7.05 13.90
N VAL A 12 -6.45 -5.92 13.99
CA VAL A 12 -6.48 -4.90 12.94
C VAL A 12 -5.84 -5.43 11.66
N VAL A 13 -4.70 -6.12 11.76
CA VAL A 13 -4.02 -6.75 10.62
C VAL A 13 -4.96 -7.75 9.94
N ALA A 14 -5.58 -8.66 10.71
CA ALA A 14 -6.50 -9.66 10.18
C ALA A 14 -7.75 -9.04 9.56
N ALA A 15 -8.30 -7.97 10.15
CA ALA A 15 -9.47 -7.29 9.61
C ALA A 15 -9.17 -6.61 8.27
N VAL A 16 -8.03 -5.93 8.15
CA VAL A 16 -7.60 -5.31 6.90
C VAL A 16 -7.27 -6.38 5.85
N GLU A 17 -6.58 -7.46 6.21
CA GLU A 17 -6.27 -8.56 5.29
C GLU A 17 -7.55 -9.18 4.70
N ARG A 18 -8.53 -9.50 5.55
CA ARG A 18 -9.82 -10.03 5.10
C ARG A 18 -10.55 -9.04 4.21
N ASN A 19 -10.53 -7.74 4.55
CA ASN A 19 -11.14 -6.73 3.69
C ASN A 19 -10.47 -6.65 2.31
N LEU A 20 -9.13 -6.73 2.25
CA LEU A 20 -8.39 -6.79 0.99
C LEU A 20 -8.80 -8.01 0.14
N GLN A 21 -8.90 -9.20 0.75
CA GLN A 21 -9.26 -10.44 0.08
C GLN A 21 -10.73 -10.45 -0.35
N ASP A 22 -11.65 -10.22 0.59
CA ASP A 22 -13.07 -10.50 0.44
C ASP A 22 -13.85 -9.37 -0.25
N GLN A 23 -13.35 -8.12 -0.16
CA GLN A 23 -14.05 -6.93 -0.69
C GLN A 23 -13.30 -6.24 -1.84
N HIS A 24 -12.00 -6.49 -1.97
CA HIS A 24 -11.17 -5.85 -2.99
C HIS A 24 -10.45 -6.85 -3.91
N ASP A 25 -10.76 -8.15 -3.81
CA ASP A 25 -10.24 -9.22 -4.66
C ASP A 25 -8.70 -9.30 -4.69
N TRP A 26 -8.03 -8.92 -3.60
CA TRP A 26 -6.58 -9.08 -3.51
C TRP A 26 -6.20 -10.55 -3.38
N THR A 27 -5.14 -10.94 -4.07
CA THR A 27 -4.62 -12.31 -4.06
C THR A 27 -3.20 -12.34 -3.52
N GLN A 28 -2.67 -13.53 -3.26
CA GLN A 28 -1.30 -13.73 -2.76
C GLN A 28 -0.99 -12.95 -1.47
N THR A 29 -2.00 -12.65 -0.65
CA THR A 29 -1.78 -11.90 0.60
C THR A 29 -0.99 -12.74 1.59
N LYS A 30 0.01 -12.12 2.22
CA LYS A 30 0.84 -12.69 3.27
C LYS A 30 1.15 -11.63 4.31
N ILE A 31 1.00 -11.99 5.58
CA ILE A 31 1.44 -11.15 6.69
C ILE A 31 2.96 -11.31 6.86
N HIS A 32 3.65 -10.19 6.93
CA HIS A 32 5.08 -10.09 7.17
C HIS A 32 5.31 -9.39 8.51
N ASP A 33 5.81 -10.15 9.48
CA ASP A 33 6.31 -9.57 10.72
C ASP A 33 7.61 -8.82 10.45
N THR A 34 7.64 -7.56 10.85
CA THR A 34 8.84 -6.74 10.74
C THR A 34 9.75 -7.08 11.92
N ALA A 35 10.96 -7.57 11.61
CA ALA A 35 11.85 -8.24 12.58
C ALA A 35 12.34 -7.35 13.75
N THR A 36 12.10 -6.04 13.69
CA THR A 36 12.43 -5.11 14.77
C THR A 36 11.38 -5.18 15.87
N ALA A 37 11.79 -5.40 17.12
CA ALA A 37 10.91 -5.40 18.27
C ALA A 37 10.11 -4.08 18.34
N GLY A 38 8.79 -4.16 18.09
CA GLY A 38 7.88 -3.00 18.07
C GLY A 38 7.50 -2.51 16.66
N SER A 39 8.05 -3.09 15.59
CA SER A 39 7.61 -2.79 14.23
C SER A 39 6.27 -3.48 13.91
N ARG A 40 5.36 -2.75 13.25
CA ARG A 40 4.01 -3.18 12.89
C ARG A 40 4.08 -4.27 11.82
N ALA A 41 3.27 -5.31 11.92
CA ALA A 41 3.13 -6.31 10.87
C ALA A 41 2.56 -5.65 9.59
N LEU A 42 3.17 -5.97 8.45
CA LEU A 42 2.75 -5.51 7.14
C LEU A 42 2.03 -6.63 6.40
N ILE A 43 1.15 -6.28 5.48
CA ILE A 43 0.54 -7.23 4.56
C ILE A 43 1.19 -7.02 3.19
N ARG A 44 1.66 -8.09 2.55
CA ARG A 44 2.09 -8.05 1.15
C ARG A 44 1.07 -8.80 0.31
N GLY A 45 0.57 -8.19 -0.75
CA GLY A 45 -0.46 -8.82 -1.60
C GLY A 45 -0.53 -8.22 -2.99
N LEU A 46 -1.28 -8.88 -3.87
CA LEU A 46 -1.46 -8.53 -5.27
C LEU A 46 -2.87 -7.98 -5.49
N PRO A 47 -3.03 -6.68 -5.81
CA PRO A 47 -4.32 -6.09 -6.13
C PRO A 47 -4.86 -6.62 -7.48
N PRO A 48 -6.17 -6.54 -7.74
CA PRO A 48 -6.76 -7.00 -9.00
C PRO A 48 -6.37 -6.14 -10.22
N ARG A 49 -5.88 -4.92 -9.96
CA ARG A 49 -5.40 -3.96 -10.97
C ARG A 49 -4.27 -3.13 -10.36
N LEU A 50 -3.42 -2.56 -11.21
CA LEU A 50 -2.41 -1.60 -10.78
C LEU A 50 -3.06 -0.42 -10.04
N LEU A 51 -2.67 -0.20 -8.77
CA LEU A 51 -3.29 0.82 -7.91
C LEU A 51 -2.85 2.24 -8.25
N TYR A 52 -1.61 2.40 -8.70
CA TYR A 52 -1.04 3.70 -9.03
C TYR A 52 -0.14 3.62 -10.24
N MET A 53 -0.43 4.48 -11.19
CA MET A 53 0.50 4.81 -12.25
C MET A 53 1.01 6.23 -12.04
N HIS A 54 2.34 6.39 -12.09
CA HIS A 54 2.94 7.70 -12.05
C HIS A 54 2.51 8.54 -13.28
N PRO A 55 2.19 9.84 -13.12
CA PRO A 55 1.75 10.70 -14.22
C PRO A 55 2.63 10.68 -15.46
N ASP A 56 3.96 10.71 -15.31
CA ASP A 56 4.87 10.63 -16.46
C ASP A 56 4.70 9.32 -17.27
N ASP A 57 4.40 8.19 -16.61
CA ASP A 57 4.11 6.92 -17.30
C ASP A 57 2.75 6.97 -18.01
N GLN A 58 1.80 7.73 -17.48
CA GLN A 58 0.51 7.97 -18.14
C GLN A 58 0.72 8.79 -19.42
N ILE A 59 1.56 9.83 -19.37
CA ILE A 59 1.88 10.67 -20.54
C ILE A 59 2.58 9.84 -21.61
N ALA A 60 3.57 9.02 -21.23
CA ALA A 60 4.27 8.14 -22.15
C ALA A 60 3.31 7.12 -22.80
N ALA A 61 2.40 6.53 -22.02
CA ALA A 61 1.38 5.62 -22.54
C ALA A 61 0.45 6.30 -23.56
N LEU A 62 -0.04 7.51 -23.25
CA LEU A 62 -0.87 8.29 -24.16
C LEU A 62 -0.13 8.65 -25.46
N GLN A 63 1.17 8.97 -25.38
CA GLN A 63 1.98 9.25 -26.57
C GLN A 63 2.12 8.02 -27.48
N GLN A 64 2.25 6.82 -26.91
CA GLN A 64 2.33 5.58 -27.69
C GLN A 64 1.00 5.22 -28.37
N GLU A 65 -0.13 5.49 -27.70
CA GLU A 65 -1.47 5.36 -28.29
C GLU A 65 -1.66 6.31 -29.47
N HIS A 66 -1.30 7.58 -29.32
CA HIS A 66 -1.38 8.58 -30.39
C HIS A 66 -0.49 8.27 -31.60
N GLN A 67 0.64 7.59 -31.39
CA GLN A 67 1.55 7.17 -32.46
C GLN A 67 1.08 5.91 -33.21
N GLY A 68 -0.12 5.40 -32.94
CA GLY A 68 -0.69 4.23 -33.63
C GLY A 68 0.00 2.91 -33.29
N LEU A 69 0.89 2.91 -32.30
CA LEU A 69 1.56 1.72 -31.75
C LEU A 69 0.77 1.11 -30.59
N GLY A 70 -0.26 1.82 -30.10
CA GLY A 70 -1.20 1.33 -29.10
C GLY A 70 -2.13 0.29 -29.69
N ARG A 71 -1.69 -0.98 -29.70
CA ARG A 71 -2.56 -2.14 -29.92
C ARG A 71 -3.76 -1.97 -28.98
N GLY A 72 -4.97 -1.94 -29.54
CA GLY A 72 -6.25 -1.60 -28.88
C GLY A 72 -6.74 -2.57 -27.80
N GLU A 73 -5.83 -3.11 -27.01
CA GLU A 73 -6.11 -3.63 -25.69
C GLU A 73 -5.75 -2.50 -24.74
N GLN A 74 -6.71 -1.98 -23.97
CA GLN A 74 -6.38 -1.36 -22.68
C GLN A 74 -5.28 -2.22 -22.08
N ALA A 75 -4.06 -1.69 -22.02
CA ALA A 75 -2.92 -2.37 -21.44
C ALA A 75 -3.41 -2.88 -20.09
N ARG A 76 -3.65 -4.19 -19.99
CA ARG A 76 -3.88 -4.89 -18.73
C ARG A 76 -2.54 -4.77 -18.04
N ARG A 77 -2.32 -3.62 -17.41
CA ARG A 77 -1.11 -3.30 -16.70
C ARG A 77 -1.02 -4.33 -15.59
N ASP A 78 0.03 -5.12 -15.66
CA ASP A 78 0.20 -6.23 -14.75
C ASP A 78 0.13 -5.70 -13.31
N PRO A 79 -0.70 -6.30 -12.45
CA PRO A 79 -0.76 -5.90 -11.07
C PRO A 79 0.62 -6.10 -10.42
N GLU A 80 1.00 -5.19 -9.54
CA GLU A 80 2.26 -5.23 -8.81
C GLU A 80 2.00 -5.66 -7.37
N LEU A 81 2.95 -6.39 -6.76
CA LEU A 81 2.86 -6.71 -5.33
C LEU A 81 3.02 -5.43 -4.51
N GLU A 82 2.03 -5.14 -3.67
CA GLU A 82 1.99 -3.96 -2.83
C GLU A 82 2.21 -4.30 -1.36
N TRP A 83 2.86 -3.38 -0.66
CA TRP A 83 2.96 -3.40 0.80
C TRP A 83 1.83 -2.58 1.40
N VAL A 84 1.05 -3.20 2.28
CA VAL A 84 -0.03 -2.56 3.03
C VAL A 84 0.37 -2.46 4.50
N LEU A 85 0.28 -1.24 5.05
CA LEU A 85 0.41 -0.96 6.48
C LEU A 85 -1.01 -0.87 7.09
N PRO A 86 -1.47 -1.89 7.82
CA PRO A 86 -2.76 -1.84 8.50
C PRO A 86 -2.64 -1.02 9.79
N ILE A 87 -3.48 -0.01 9.99
CA ILE A 87 -3.56 0.79 11.23
C ILE A 87 -5.01 0.97 11.67
N HIS A 88 -5.24 1.17 12.96
CA HIS A 88 -6.52 1.63 13.46
C HIS A 88 -6.56 3.17 13.54
N LEU A 89 -7.70 3.79 13.25
CA LEU A 89 -7.84 5.25 13.19
C LEU A 89 -7.46 5.94 14.51
N SER A 90 -7.66 5.28 15.64
CA SER A 90 -7.32 5.85 16.96
C SER A 90 -5.83 5.78 17.31
N GLU A 91 -5.01 5.09 16.50
CA GLU A 91 -3.56 4.99 16.73
C GLU A 91 -2.89 6.34 16.51
N LYS A 92 -1.88 6.64 17.35
CA LYS A 92 -1.08 7.85 17.22
C LYS A 92 0.24 7.49 16.54
N TRP A 93 0.39 7.94 15.30
CA TRP A 93 1.58 7.72 14.50
C TRP A 93 2.45 8.97 14.45
N SER A 94 3.72 8.82 14.80
CA SER A 94 4.74 9.85 14.58
C SER A 94 5.35 9.69 13.18
N LEU A 95 5.97 10.76 12.67
CA LEU A 95 6.74 10.66 11.42
C LEU A 95 7.88 9.64 11.53
N ALA A 96 8.51 9.54 12.70
CA ALA A 96 9.56 8.55 12.95
C ALA A 96 9.04 7.10 12.85
N ASN A 97 7.81 6.84 13.30
CA ASN A 97 7.21 5.51 13.16
C ASN A 97 6.96 5.15 11.69
N PHE A 98 6.49 6.10 10.88
CA PHE A 98 6.33 5.89 9.45
C PHE A 98 7.67 5.68 8.74
N ALA A 99 8.68 6.48 9.08
CA ALA A 99 10.04 6.32 8.55
C ALA A 99 10.58 4.91 8.86
N ALA A 100 10.43 4.44 10.10
CA ALA A 100 10.85 3.09 10.48
C ALA A 100 10.13 1.97 9.71
N VAL A 101 8.86 2.18 9.31
CA VAL A 101 8.15 1.24 8.43
C VAL A 101 8.80 1.21 7.04
N PHE A 102 9.06 2.37 6.44
CA PHE A 102 9.74 2.45 5.14
C PHE A 102 11.16 1.86 5.19
N ASP A 103 11.91 2.09 6.26
CA ASP A 103 13.24 1.51 6.48
C ASP A 103 13.20 -0.02 6.56
N SER A 104 12.12 -0.59 7.10
CA SER A 104 11.93 -2.05 7.19
C SER A 104 11.68 -2.72 5.82
N ILE A 105 11.26 -1.97 4.82
CA ILE A 105 10.98 -2.45 3.46
C ILE A 105 12.26 -2.39 2.64
N LYS A 106 12.76 -3.56 2.21
CA LYS A 106 14.04 -3.68 1.47
C LYS A 106 13.95 -3.30 -0.01
N GLU A 107 12.79 -3.49 -0.64
CA GLU A 107 12.59 -3.27 -2.07
C GLU A 107 12.00 -1.88 -2.32
N ALA A 108 12.74 -1.04 -3.06
CA ALA A 108 12.23 0.20 -3.60
C ALA A 108 12.07 0.04 -5.13
N GLY A 109 10.89 0.36 -5.64
CA GLY A 109 10.68 0.45 -7.08
C GLY A 109 11.47 1.63 -7.69
N PRO A 110 11.50 1.76 -9.03
CA PRO A 110 12.25 2.81 -9.73
C PRO A 110 11.82 4.24 -9.37
N ARG A 111 10.65 4.42 -8.72
CA ARG A 111 10.09 5.71 -8.31
C ARG A 111 10.03 5.90 -6.79
N GLY A 112 10.86 5.18 -6.04
CA GLY A 112 10.93 5.23 -4.58
C GLY A 112 10.00 4.23 -3.89
N LYS A 113 10.09 4.14 -2.55
CA LYS A 113 9.20 3.25 -1.79
C LYS A 113 7.82 3.88 -1.64
N ARG A 114 6.79 3.07 -1.86
CA ARG A 114 5.40 3.42 -1.53
C ARG A 114 4.79 2.31 -0.68
N ILE A 115 3.81 2.68 0.14
CA ILE A 115 2.96 1.75 0.88
C ILE A 115 1.49 2.16 0.72
N VAL A 116 0.62 1.16 0.76
CA VAL A 116 -0.82 1.36 0.94
C VAL A 116 -1.10 1.42 2.44
N LEU A 117 -1.65 2.54 2.93
CA LEU A 117 -2.09 2.67 4.31
C LEU A 117 -3.55 2.21 4.41
N GLY A 118 -3.79 1.07 5.07
CA GLY A 118 -5.13 0.54 5.33
C GLY A 118 -5.62 0.94 6.71
N ILE A 119 -6.53 1.90 6.79
CA ILE A 119 -7.03 2.48 8.04
C ILE A 119 -8.36 1.84 8.41
N LEU A 120 -8.38 1.06 9.48
CA LEU A 120 -9.60 0.50 10.06
C LEU A 120 -10.25 1.50 11.03
N HIS A 121 -11.56 1.68 10.88
CA HIS A 121 -12.39 2.46 11.78
C HIS A 121 -13.30 1.57 12.65
N ASN A 122 -13.87 2.13 13.72
CA ASN A 122 -14.71 1.40 14.69
C ASN A 122 -16.03 0.89 14.09
N ASP A 123 -16.51 1.49 13.00
CA ASP A 123 -17.69 1.05 12.26
C ASP A 123 -17.38 -0.05 11.22
N SER A 124 -16.18 -0.63 11.27
CA SER A 124 -15.66 -1.63 10.32
C SER A 124 -15.37 -1.10 8.91
N THR A 125 -15.42 0.22 8.71
CA THR A 125 -14.94 0.83 7.46
C THR A 125 -13.43 0.70 7.37
N VAL A 126 -12.91 0.31 6.20
CA VAL A 126 -11.48 0.35 5.88
C VAL A 126 -11.26 1.36 4.77
N VAL A 127 -10.35 2.31 4.99
CA VAL A 127 -9.97 3.33 4.00
C VAL A 127 -8.53 3.12 3.59
N TYR A 128 -8.27 3.16 2.28
CA TYR A 128 -6.94 2.96 1.71
C TYR A 128 -6.37 4.26 1.15
N TYR A 129 -5.14 4.59 1.56
CA TYR A 129 -4.37 5.71 1.01
C TYR A 129 -3.03 5.23 0.47
N LEU A 130 -2.49 5.90 -0.54
CA LEU A 130 -1.12 5.68 -0.99
C LEU A 130 -0.19 6.68 -0.29
N MET A 131 0.85 6.18 0.36
CA MET A 131 1.88 6.97 1.02
C MET A 131 3.23 6.69 0.36
N HIS A 132 3.97 7.74 0.04
CA HIS A 132 5.29 7.66 -0.60
C HIS A 132 6.39 8.06 0.39
N GLU A 133 7.56 7.45 0.24
CA GLU A 133 8.77 7.83 0.98
C GLU A 133 9.32 9.14 0.41
N GLY A 134 9.33 10.19 1.23
CA GLY A 134 9.86 11.51 0.88
C GLY A 134 8.82 12.50 0.35
N MET A 135 9.26 13.76 0.15
CA MET A 135 8.41 14.80 -0.44
C MET A 135 8.40 14.68 -1.96
N VAL A 136 7.25 14.32 -2.53
CA VAL A 136 6.99 14.53 -3.96
C VAL A 136 6.80 16.04 -4.17
N LYS A 137 7.60 16.66 -5.06
CA LYS A 137 7.46 18.10 -5.35
C LYS A 137 6.03 18.38 -5.84
N PRO A 138 5.26 19.25 -5.16
CA PRO A 138 3.95 19.66 -5.66
C PRO A 138 4.17 20.40 -6.98
N ARG A 139 3.55 19.94 -8.07
CA ARG A 139 3.56 20.72 -9.31
C ARG A 139 2.61 21.90 -9.12
N GLN A 140 3.12 23.11 -9.37
CA GLN A 140 2.28 24.26 -9.65
C GLN A 140 1.62 23.99 -11.02
N ASN A 141 0.29 24.02 -11.03
CA ASN A 141 -0.51 23.99 -12.25
C ASN A 141 -0.35 25.32 -13.01
#